data_AF-A0A0G1RFK9-F1
#
_entry.id   AF-A0A0G1RFK9-F1
#
_cell.length_a   1.000
_cell.length_b   1.000
_cell.length_c   1.000
_cell.angle_alpha   90.00
_cell.angle_beta   90.00
_cell.angle_gamma   90.00
#
_symmetry.space_group_name_H-M   'P 1'
#
loop_
_entity.id
_entity.type
_entity.pdbx_description
1 polymer ?
#
loop_
_entity_poly.entity_id
_entity_poly.type
_entity_poly.pdbx_seq_one_letter_code
_entity_poly.pdbx_strand_id
1 'polypeptide(L)'
;MGDTGRPEYTDEQFQTWLDDMTPFLKLGNSLYHALDKASLIKHKDSVYRKFRLGDWFCEKIETYRRFPGEIVNSIFVQVIMAVDEKIRQGSQITSDEWRNLRFFAEKHKSCQQFFINRTETTQVEPNKIAEVIERLEIEKTDYDDVAKEAKKAMEAMLPNSSR
;
A
#
# COMPACT_ATOMS: atom_id res chain seq x y z
N MET A 1 38.96 34.49 11.15
CA MET A 1 39.86 33.47 11.74
C MET A 1 39.19 32.93 12.98
N GLY A 2 39.03 31.61 13.08
CA GLY A 2 38.67 30.92 14.32
C GLY A 2 37.33 30.20 14.36
N ASP A 3 36.93 29.49 13.29
CA ASP A 3 35.99 28.38 13.48
C ASP A 3 36.79 27.21 14.06
N THR A 4 36.69 27.00 15.36
CA THR A 4 37.38 25.94 16.11
C THR A 4 36.67 24.59 15.90
N GLY A 5 36.32 24.33 14.65
CA GLY A 5 35.65 23.11 14.21
C GLY A 5 36.65 21.97 14.13
N ARG A 6 36.37 20.89 14.87
CA ARG A 6 37.01 19.58 14.71
C ARG A 6 37.19 19.29 13.21
N PRO A 7 38.36 18.84 12.72
CA PRO A 7 38.56 18.56 11.31
C PRO A 7 37.42 17.69 10.77
N GLU A 8 36.82 18.09 9.65
CA GLU A 8 35.80 17.28 9.00
C GLU A 8 36.42 15.94 8.59
N TYR A 9 35.73 14.85 8.93
CA TYR A 9 36.16 13.51 8.53
C TYR A 9 36.09 13.37 7.01
N THR A 10 37.08 12.72 6.42
CA THR A 10 37.09 12.48 4.97
C THR A 10 36.05 11.43 4.58
N ASP A 11 35.68 11.40 3.31
CA ASP A 11 34.78 10.36 2.79
C ASP A 11 35.41 8.95 2.92
N GLU A 12 36.74 8.82 2.88
CA GLU A 12 37.39 7.53 3.15
C GLU A 12 37.19 7.07 4.59
N GLN A 13 37.18 8.01 5.55
CA GLN A 13 36.90 7.68 6.94
C GLN A 13 35.46 7.22 7.13
N PHE A 14 34.50 7.87 6.45
CA PHE A 14 33.11 7.43 6.46
C PHE A 14 32.92 6.07 5.78
N GLN A 15 33.68 5.78 4.72
CA GLN A 15 33.66 4.47 4.08
C GLN A 15 34.19 3.39 5.02
N THR A 16 35.30 3.65 5.72
CA THR A 16 35.83 2.72 6.75
C THR A 16 34.80 2.44 7.84
N TRP A 17 34.16 3.48 8.37
CA TRP A 17 33.12 3.31 9.38
C TRP A 17 31.89 2.56 8.87
N LEU A 18 31.53 2.77 7.60
CA LEU A 18 30.45 2.02 6.97
C LEU A 18 30.81 0.54 6.90
N ASP A 19 32.03 0.20 6.50
CA ASP A 19 32.50 -1.19 6.41
C ASP A 19 32.46 -1.87 7.78
N ASP A 20 32.89 -1.17 8.84
CA ASP A 20 32.81 -1.66 10.22
C ASP A 20 31.35 -1.88 10.70
N MET A 21 30.42 -1.00 10.31
CA MET A 21 29.01 -1.09 10.68
C MET A 21 28.21 -2.10 9.85
N THR A 22 28.65 -2.38 8.63
CA THR A 22 27.96 -3.22 7.65
C THR A 22 27.44 -4.55 8.19
N PRO A 23 28.23 -5.39 8.91
CA PRO A 23 27.74 -6.67 9.41
C PRO A 23 26.53 -6.51 10.35
N PHE A 24 26.47 -5.42 11.12
CA PHE A 24 25.38 -5.16 12.05
C PHE A 24 24.16 -4.56 11.34
N LEU A 25 24.37 -3.67 10.39
CA LEU A 25 23.30 -3.09 9.57
C LEU A 25 22.56 -4.18 8.78
N LYS A 26 23.30 -5.15 8.21
CA LYS A 26 22.72 -6.29 7.49
C LYS A 26 21.91 -7.25 8.36
N LEU A 27 22.06 -7.20 9.68
CA LEU A 27 21.21 -7.93 10.64
C LEU A 27 19.92 -7.16 10.98
N GLY A 28 19.72 -5.96 10.42
CA GLY A 28 18.54 -5.13 10.69
C GLY A 28 18.68 -4.22 11.90
N ASN A 29 19.88 -4.08 12.46
CA ASN A 29 20.11 -3.17 13.57
C ASN A 29 19.87 -1.71 13.16
N SER A 30 19.43 -0.89 14.12
CA SER A 30 19.36 0.55 13.93
C SER A 30 20.77 1.13 13.77
N LEU A 31 20.89 2.30 13.13
CA LEU A 31 22.18 2.99 12.96
C LEU A 31 22.91 3.20 14.29
N TYR A 32 22.17 3.58 15.34
CA TYR A 32 22.73 3.74 16.69
C TYR A 32 23.36 2.45 17.20
N HIS A 33 22.63 1.33 17.05
CA HIS A 33 23.09 0.05 17.57
C HIS A 33 24.25 -0.53 16.74
N ALA A 34 24.27 -0.28 15.43
CA ALA A 34 25.39 -0.61 14.58
C ALA A 34 26.66 0.19 14.97
N LEU A 35 26.52 1.48 15.29
CA LEU A 35 27.62 2.31 15.80
C LEU A 35 28.17 1.81 17.13
N ASP A 36 27.30 1.43 18.04
CA ASP A 36 27.69 0.87 19.35
C ASP A 36 28.47 -0.43 19.17
N LYS A 37 27.96 -1.36 18.35
CA LYS A 37 28.61 -2.65 18.06
C LYS A 37 29.92 -2.51 17.29
N ALA A 38 30.03 -1.50 16.43
CA ALA A 38 31.27 -1.17 15.73
C ALA A 38 32.26 -0.36 16.59
N SER A 39 31.96 -0.09 17.87
CA SER A 39 32.78 0.76 18.75
C SER A 39 33.00 2.19 18.22
N LEU A 40 32.05 2.68 17.42
CA LEU A 40 32.05 4.00 16.78
C LEU A 40 31.16 5.03 17.50
N ILE A 41 30.64 4.69 18.69
CA ILE A 41 29.69 5.53 19.42
C ILE A 41 30.23 6.95 19.70
N LYS A 42 31.55 7.08 19.89
CA LYS A 42 32.25 8.37 20.04
C LYS A 42 32.17 9.29 18.82
N HIS A 43 31.79 8.75 17.66
CA HIS A 43 31.63 9.46 16.39
C HIS A 43 30.15 9.61 15.98
N LYS A 44 29.20 9.26 16.86
CA LYS A 44 27.76 9.28 16.60
C LYS A 44 27.31 10.56 15.91
N ASP A 45 27.64 11.72 16.47
CA ASP A 45 27.11 12.99 15.97
C ASP A 45 27.59 13.30 14.55
N SER A 46 28.83 12.95 14.22
CA SER A 46 29.40 13.10 12.87
C SER A 46 28.76 12.13 11.88
N VAL A 47 28.56 10.87 12.28
CA VAL A 47 27.90 9.85 11.44
C VAL A 47 26.44 10.22 11.17
N TYR A 48 25.69 10.65 12.18
CA TYR A 48 24.31 11.10 12.01
C TYR A 48 24.20 12.41 11.23
N ARG A 49 25.21 13.28 11.28
CA ARG A 49 25.27 14.46 10.41
C ARG A 49 25.46 14.05 8.95
N LYS A 50 26.43 13.16 8.67
CA LYS A 50 26.66 12.62 7.32
C LYS A 50 25.43 11.90 6.78
N PHE A 51 24.80 11.04 7.59
CA PHE A 51 23.57 10.34 7.22
C PHE A 51 22.43 11.30 6.83
N ARG A 52 22.27 12.43 7.53
CA ARG A 52 21.25 13.44 7.22
C ARG A 52 21.46 14.19 5.91
N LEU A 53 22.66 14.13 5.31
CA LEU A 53 22.90 14.73 4.00
C LEU A 53 22.16 14.02 2.87
N GLY A 54 21.72 12.77 3.09
CA GLY A 54 20.99 12.00 2.07
C GLY A 54 21.86 11.63 0.87
N ASP A 55 23.18 11.59 1.03
CA ASP A 55 24.14 11.26 -0.01
C ASP A 55 24.41 9.74 -0.07
N TRP A 56 25.49 9.36 -0.76
CA TRP A 56 25.93 7.97 -0.93
C TRP A 56 25.99 7.18 0.38
N PHE A 57 26.34 7.83 1.49
CA PHE A 57 26.49 7.18 2.79
C PHE A 57 25.13 6.78 3.35
N CYS A 58 24.14 7.68 3.22
CA CYS A 58 22.74 7.40 3.57
C CYS A 58 22.18 6.24 2.75
N GLU A 59 22.35 6.30 1.42
CA GLU A 59 21.87 5.27 0.50
C GLU A 59 22.44 3.89 0.83
N LYS A 60 23.74 3.81 1.16
CA LYS A 60 24.37 2.54 1.54
C LYS A 60 23.86 1.99 2.87
N ILE A 61 23.69 2.81 3.92
CA ILE A 61 23.14 2.25 5.19
C ILE A 61 21.70 1.79 5.00
N GLU A 62 20.88 2.53 4.24
CA GLU A 62 19.50 2.14 3.97
C GLU A 62 19.45 0.85 3.13
N THR A 63 20.34 0.71 2.16
CA THR A 63 20.53 -0.55 1.41
C THR A 63 20.84 -1.72 2.36
N TYR A 64 21.82 -1.56 3.25
CA TYR A 64 22.17 -2.63 4.19
C TYR A 64 21.04 -2.96 5.17
N ARG A 65 20.29 -1.96 5.63
CA ARG A 65 19.14 -2.17 6.53
C ARG A 65 17.95 -2.87 5.86
N ARG A 66 17.84 -2.80 4.52
CA ARG A 66 16.82 -3.53 3.75
C ARG A 66 17.15 -5.01 3.58
N PHE A 67 18.39 -5.41 3.79
CA PHE A 67 18.88 -6.76 3.53
C PHE A 67 18.08 -7.88 4.24
N PRO A 68 17.70 -7.77 5.54
CA PRO A 68 16.80 -8.76 6.16
C PRO A 68 15.45 -8.87 5.45
N GLY A 69 14.90 -7.73 5.01
CA GLY A 69 13.65 -7.70 4.25
C GLY A 69 13.77 -8.40 2.91
N GLU A 70 14.90 -8.26 2.22
CA GLU A 70 15.18 -8.96 0.96
C GLU A 70 15.29 -10.48 1.16
N ILE A 71 15.96 -10.93 2.22
CA ILE A 71 16.04 -12.36 2.59
C ILE A 71 14.64 -12.92 2.85
N VAL A 72 13.87 -12.26 3.71
CA VAL A 72 12.51 -12.69 4.05
C VAL A 72 11.62 -12.71 2.81
N ASN A 73 11.73 -11.71 1.95
CA ASN A 73 11.02 -11.65 0.68
C ASN A 73 11.36 -12.84 -0.22
N SER A 74 12.65 -13.16 -0.38
CA SER A 74 13.11 -14.29 -1.18
C SER A 74 12.56 -15.63 -0.65
N ILE A 75 12.57 -15.83 0.68
CA ILE A 75 12.01 -17.03 1.31
C ILE A 75 10.50 -17.14 1.04
N PHE A 76 9.73 -16.06 1.23
CA PHE A 76 8.30 -16.10 0.98
C PHE A 76 7.96 -16.42 -0.48
N VAL A 77 8.71 -15.87 -1.43
CA VAL A 77 8.54 -16.20 -2.86
C VAL A 77 8.78 -17.70 -3.11
N GLN A 78 9.83 -18.28 -2.52
CA GLN A 78 10.10 -19.72 -2.65
C GLN A 78 8.99 -20.58 -2.04
N VAL A 79 8.46 -20.19 -0.87
CA VAL A 79 7.32 -20.90 -0.24
C VAL A 79 6.11 -20.90 -1.16
N ILE A 80 5.81 -19.78 -1.82
CA ILE A 80 4.67 -19.68 -2.73
C ILE A 80 4.86 -20.54 -3.96
N MET A 81 6.07 -20.55 -4.55
CA MET A 81 6.40 -21.43 -5.67
C MET A 81 6.24 -22.91 -5.30
N ALA A 82 6.64 -23.29 -4.08
CA ALA A 82 6.47 -24.66 -3.59
C ALA A 82 4.99 -25.02 -3.42
N VAL A 83 4.17 -24.10 -2.92
CA VAL A 83 2.71 -24.30 -2.81
C VAL A 83 2.06 -24.40 -4.20
N ASP A 84 2.45 -23.56 -5.16
CA ASP A 84 1.96 -23.64 -6.54
C ASP A 84 2.28 -24.99 -7.19
N GLU A 85 3.52 -25.47 -7.06
CA GLU A 85 3.93 -26.77 -7.57
C GLU A 85 3.11 -27.91 -6.94
N LYS A 86 2.91 -27.87 -5.62
CA LYS A 86 2.09 -28.84 -4.89
C LYS A 86 0.63 -28.88 -5.40
N ILE A 87 0.05 -27.72 -5.70
CA ILE A 87 -1.30 -27.62 -6.29
C ILE A 87 -1.33 -28.23 -7.69
N ARG A 88 -0.32 -27.91 -8.53
CA ARG A 88 -0.21 -28.48 -9.89
C ARG A 88 -0.09 -30.01 -9.87
N GLN A 89 0.50 -30.58 -8.82
CA GLN A 89 0.58 -32.02 -8.58
C GLN A 89 -0.71 -32.64 -8.00
N GLY A 90 -1.76 -31.85 -7.78
CA GLY A 90 -3.05 -32.33 -7.24
C GLY A 90 -3.04 -32.61 -5.74
N SER A 91 -2.02 -32.16 -5.01
CA SER A 91 -1.92 -32.36 -3.56
C SER A 91 -2.76 -31.35 -2.78
N GLN A 92 -3.31 -31.78 -1.64
CA GLN A 92 -4.10 -30.90 -0.78
C GLN A 92 -3.23 -29.83 -0.10
N ILE A 93 -3.75 -28.61 -0.07
CA ILE A 93 -3.12 -27.46 0.58
C ILE A 93 -3.50 -27.45 2.07
N THR A 94 -2.53 -27.17 2.94
CA THR A 94 -2.76 -27.04 4.38
C THR A 94 -3.32 -25.66 4.75
N SER A 95 -3.88 -25.53 5.96
CA SER A 95 -4.38 -24.25 6.45
C SER A 95 -3.27 -23.18 6.57
N ASP A 96 -2.06 -23.57 6.97
CA ASP A 96 -0.92 -22.67 7.06
C ASP A 96 -0.44 -22.18 5.68
N GLU A 97 -0.43 -23.06 4.68
CA GLU A 97 -0.11 -22.69 3.29
C GLU A 97 -1.14 -21.69 2.73
N TRP A 98 -2.43 -21.90 3.01
CA TRP A 98 -3.49 -20.94 2.67
C TRP A 98 -3.29 -19.58 3.35
N ARG A 99 -2.91 -19.56 4.62
CA ARG A 99 -2.61 -18.31 5.35
C ARG A 99 -1.43 -17.57 4.71
N ASN A 100 -0.38 -18.28 4.31
CA ASN A 100 0.79 -17.69 3.66
C ASN A 100 0.44 -17.10 2.28
N LEU A 101 -0.34 -17.81 1.46
CA LEU A 101 -0.82 -17.30 0.17
C LEU A 101 -1.67 -16.04 0.35
N ARG A 102 -2.59 -16.04 1.33
CA ARG A 102 -3.43 -14.88 1.65
C ARG A 102 -2.61 -13.68 2.10
N PHE A 103 -1.66 -13.89 3.02
CA PHE A 103 -0.78 -12.82 3.48
C PHE A 103 0.00 -12.20 2.31
N PHE A 104 0.53 -13.02 1.42
CA PHE A 104 1.26 -12.53 0.25
C PHE A 104 0.35 -11.78 -0.72
N ALA A 105 -0.85 -12.29 -0.99
CA ALA A 105 -1.84 -11.62 -1.85
C ALA A 105 -2.21 -10.21 -1.34
N GLU A 106 -2.37 -10.06 -0.02
CA GLU A 106 -2.77 -8.80 0.61
C GLU A 106 -1.61 -7.80 0.77
N LYS A 107 -0.39 -8.27 1.03
CA LYS A 107 0.73 -7.41 1.47
C LYS A 107 1.84 -7.24 0.44
N HIS A 108 1.99 -8.16 -0.50
CA HIS A 108 3.09 -8.11 -1.45
C HIS A 108 2.79 -7.14 -2.60
N LYS A 109 3.75 -6.27 -2.92
CA LYS A 109 3.60 -5.22 -3.95
C LYS A 109 3.24 -5.76 -5.33
N SER A 110 3.74 -6.95 -5.70
CA SER A 110 3.40 -7.57 -6.99
C SER A 110 1.96 -8.08 -7.06
N CYS A 111 1.34 -8.37 -5.92
CA CYS A 111 -0.02 -8.89 -5.84
C CYS A 111 -1.08 -7.79 -5.71
N GLN A 112 -0.67 -6.62 -5.25
CA GLN A 112 -1.54 -5.45 -5.07
C GLN A 112 -2.40 -5.14 -6.30
N GLN A 113 -1.87 -5.26 -7.52
CA GLN A 113 -2.65 -4.98 -8.73
C GLN A 113 -3.82 -5.95 -8.97
N PHE A 114 -3.76 -7.16 -8.43
CA PHE A 114 -4.76 -8.20 -8.63
C PHE A 114 -5.79 -8.27 -7.48
N PHE A 115 -5.38 -7.85 -6.27
CA PHE A 115 -6.19 -8.01 -5.05
C PHE A 115 -6.54 -6.70 -4.35
N ILE A 116 -6.02 -5.54 -4.77
CA ILE A 116 -6.54 -4.25 -4.31
C ILE A 116 -7.95 -4.12 -4.88
N ASN A 117 -8.95 -4.13 -3.99
CA ASN A 117 -10.27 -3.61 -4.27
C ASN A 117 -10.09 -2.16 -4.73
N ARG A 118 -10.24 -1.91 -6.03
CA ARG A 118 -10.36 -0.54 -6.53
C ARG A 118 -11.68 -0.01 -5.97
N THR A 119 -11.61 0.78 -4.91
CA THR A 119 -12.71 1.67 -4.57
C THR A 119 -12.79 2.67 -5.71
N GLU A 120 -13.73 2.46 -6.63
CA GLU A 120 -14.11 3.50 -7.57
C GLU A 120 -14.70 4.64 -6.74
N THR A 121 -13.89 5.65 -6.47
CA THR A 121 -14.37 6.89 -5.88
C THR A 121 -15.15 7.62 -6.97
N THR A 122 -16.43 7.32 -7.09
CA THR A 122 -17.34 8.11 -7.91
C THR A 122 -17.40 9.50 -7.27
N GLN A 123 -16.60 10.45 -7.76
CA GLN A 123 -16.78 11.86 -7.44
C GLN A 123 -18.09 12.29 -8.08
N VAL A 124 -19.18 12.20 -7.32
CA VAL A 124 -20.43 12.87 -7.68
C VAL A 124 -20.19 14.34 -7.40
N GLU A 125 -20.10 15.15 -8.45
CA GLU A 125 -20.08 16.60 -8.29
C GLU A 125 -21.36 17.03 -7.55
N PRO A 126 -21.26 17.84 -6.47
CA PRO A 126 -22.43 18.26 -5.68
C PRO A 126 -23.55 18.86 -6.52
N ASN A 127 -23.18 19.51 -7.64
CA ASN A 127 -24.10 20.19 -8.55
C ASN A 127 -25.03 19.22 -9.29
N LYS A 128 -24.62 17.96 -9.51
CA LYS A 128 -25.48 16.95 -10.17
C LYS A 128 -26.59 16.42 -9.26
N ILE A 129 -26.36 16.41 -7.94
CA ILE A 129 -27.39 15.99 -6.98
C ILE A 129 -28.47 17.08 -6.88
N ALA A 130 -28.06 18.35 -6.87
CA ALA A 130 -28.98 19.48 -6.86
C ALA A 130 -29.87 19.50 -8.11
N GLU A 131 -29.30 19.32 -9.32
CA GLU A 131 -30.08 19.23 -10.57
C GLU A 131 -31.06 18.04 -10.59
N VAL A 132 -30.68 16.90 -10.01
CA VAL A 132 -31.56 15.72 -9.94
C VAL A 132 -32.71 15.96 -8.96
N ILE A 133 -32.44 16.57 -7.80
CA ILE A 133 -33.47 16.92 -6.82
C ILE A 133 -34.41 17.98 -7.39
N GLU A 134 -33.87 19.03 -8.02
CA GLU A 134 -34.66 20.09 -8.64
C GLU A 134 -35.53 19.55 -9.78
N ARG A 135 -35.01 18.63 -10.61
CA ARG A 135 -35.84 17.92 -11.61
C ARG A 135 -36.97 17.10 -10.98
N LEU A 136 -36.69 16.38 -9.89
CA LEU A 136 -37.70 15.57 -9.20
C LEU A 136 -38.76 16.44 -8.49
N GLU A 137 -38.43 17.67 -8.12
CA GLU A 137 -39.35 18.64 -7.54
C GLU A 137 -40.17 19.37 -8.60
N ILE A 138 -39.62 19.61 -9.79
CA ILE A 138 -40.34 20.18 -10.95
C ILE A 138 -41.27 19.15 -11.58
N GLU A 139 -40.91 17.87 -11.64
CA GLU A 139 -41.76 16.78 -12.15
C GLU A 139 -42.90 16.40 -11.18
N LYS A 140 -43.08 17.10 -10.05
CA LYS A 140 -44.25 16.96 -9.15
C LYS A 140 -45.49 17.74 -9.62
N THR A 141 -45.66 17.97 -10.92
CA THR A 141 -46.92 18.47 -11.48
C THR A 141 -47.92 17.31 -11.62
N ASP A 142 -48.86 17.28 -10.68
CA ASP A 142 -50.13 16.54 -10.64
C ASP A 142 -50.11 15.00 -10.80
N TYR A 143 -49.73 14.31 -9.71
CA TYR A 143 -50.00 12.88 -9.51
C TYR A 143 -51.52 12.53 -9.53
N ASP A 144 -52.40 13.51 -9.28
CA ASP A 144 -53.85 13.30 -9.31
C ASP A 144 -54.43 13.20 -10.73
N ASP A 145 -53.76 13.78 -11.74
CA ASP A 145 -54.19 13.68 -13.14
C ASP A 145 -53.78 12.36 -13.79
N VAL A 146 -52.61 11.80 -13.43
CA VAL A 146 -52.16 10.49 -13.93
C VAL A 146 -53.07 9.35 -13.45
N ALA A 147 -53.53 9.41 -12.19
CA ALA A 147 -54.46 8.43 -11.64
C ALA A 147 -55.87 8.52 -12.29
N LYS A 148 -56.34 9.72 -12.61
CA LYS A 148 -57.60 9.92 -13.34
C LYS A 148 -57.52 9.44 -14.78
N GLU A 149 -56.43 9.73 -15.49
CA GLU A 149 -56.23 9.26 -16.86
C GLU A 149 -56.09 7.73 -16.92
N ALA A 150 -55.35 7.12 -15.99
CA ALA A 150 -55.22 5.67 -15.90
C ALA A 150 -56.57 4.97 -15.65
N LYS A 151 -57.41 5.52 -14.77
CA LYS A 151 -58.75 4.98 -14.51
C LYS A 151 -59.67 5.11 -15.72
N LYS A 152 -59.63 6.25 -16.43
CA LYS A 152 -60.42 6.48 -17.64
C LYS A 152 -60.01 5.55 -18.79
N ALA A 153 -58.71 5.26 -18.92
CA ALA A 153 -58.19 4.31 -19.91
C ALA A 153 -58.57 2.87 -19.58
N MET A 154 -58.62 2.48 -18.31
CA MET A 154 -59.05 1.14 -17.88
C MET A 154 -60.55 0.92 -18.09
N GLU A 155 -61.39 1.91 -17.81
CA GLU A 155 -62.85 1.82 -18.03
C GLU A 155 -63.21 1.78 -19.53
N ALA A 156 -62.43 2.45 -20.38
CA ALA A 156 -62.61 2.40 -21.84
C ALA A 156 -62.15 1.07 -22.49
N MET A 157 -61.34 0.28 -21.79
CA MET A 157 -60.80 -1.01 -22.27
C MET A 157 -61.61 -2.24 -21.83
N LEU A 158 -62.71 -2.08 -21.09
CA LEU A 158 -63.61 -3.19 -20.77
C LEU A 158 -64.68 -3.32 -21.88
N PRO A 159 -64.57 -4.29 -22.81
CA PRO A 159 -65.63 -4.54 -23.77
C PRO A 159 -66.88 -5.06 -23.05
N ASN A 160 -68.05 -4.56 -23.48
CA ASN A 160 -69.35 -5.18 -23.23
C ASN A 160 -69.27 -6.69 -23.45
N SER A 161 -69.16 -7.47 -22.38
CA SER A 161 -69.60 -8.86 -22.35
C SER A 161 -70.97 -8.88 -21.72
N SER A 162 -71.98 -8.83 -22.58
CA SER A 162 -73.39 -8.91 -22.29
C SER A 162 -73.76 -10.07 -21.36
N ARG A 163 -74.70 -9.81 -20.46
CA ARG A 163 -75.97 -10.53 -20.43
C ARG A 163 -77.10 -9.54 -20.20
#